data_AF-A0A8S1KR30-F1
#
_entry.id   AF-A0A8S1KR30-F1
#
_cell.length_a   1.000
_cell.length_b   1.000
_cell.length_c   1.000
_cell.angle_alpha   90.00
_cell.angle_beta   90.00
_cell.angle_gamma   90.00
#
_symmetry.space_group_name_H-M   'P 1'
#
loop_
_entity.id
_entity.type
_entity.pdbx_description
1 polymer ?
#
loop_
_entity_poly.entity_id
_entity_poly.type
_entity_poly.pdbx_seq_one_letter_code
_entity_poly.pdbx_strand_id
1 'polypeptide(L)'
;MLQRCMHLAKIAQFSQIVKSYTSLAQHKWLDYDETHKKSLQTHKSRAEEFIHKIPIIEVDSDVVRCLGGTHINAGHPQVYIKLDTRTEGTPQTCKYCGLQYVKKGHGLHHH
;
A
#
# COMPACT_ATOMS: atom_id res chain seq x y z
N MET A 1 21.06 -42.22 -2.81
CA MET A 1 21.48 -41.20 -3.81
C MET A 1 20.48 -40.05 -3.98
N LEU A 2 19.17 -40.30 -4.02
CA LEU A 2 18.14 -39.27 -4.29
C LEU A 2 18.11 -38.10 -3.28
N GLN A 3 18.32 -38.38 -1.99
CA GLN A 3 18.21 -37.36 -0.93
C GLN A 3 19.33 -36.30 -0.97
N ARG A 4 20.52 -36.67 -1.49
CA ARG A 4 21.63 -35.73 -1.73
C ARG A 4 21.34 -34.80 -2.91
N CYS A 5 20.67 -35.27 -3.96
CA CYS A 5 20.26 -34.44 -5.10
C CYS A 5 19.22 -33.39 -4.69
N MET A 6 18.26 -33.75 -3.82
CA MET A 6 17.23 -32.80 -3.36
C MET A 6 17.79 -31.69 -2.46
N HIS A 7 18.83 -31.97 -1.67
CA HIS A 7 19.50 -30.97 -0.85
C HIS A 7 20.29 -29.98 -1.70
N LEU A 8 21.01 -30.47 -2.72
CA LEU A 8 21.73 -29.64 -3.67
C LEU A 8 20.77 -28.75 -4.49
N ALA A 9 19.59 -29.25 -4.86
CA ALA A 9 18.55 -28.47 -5.54
C ALA A 9 17.99 -27.33 -4.67
N LYS A 10 17.75 -27.57 -3.37
CA LYS A 10 17.32 -26.50 -2.43
C LYS A 10 18.38 -25.44 -2.21
N ILE A 11 19.66 -25.83 -2.09
CA ILE A 11 20.79 -24.90 -1.97
C ILE A 11 20.93 -24.06 -3.25
N ALA A 12 20.79 -24.68 -4.43
CA ALA A 12 20.81 -23.97 -5.70
C ALA A 12 19.64 -22.97 -5.83
N GLN A 13 18.43 -23.35 -5.45
CA GLN A 13 17.24 -22.49 -5.49
C GLN A 13 17.35 -21.32 -4.50
N PHE A 14 17.85 -21.57 -3.28
CA PHE A 14 18.16 -20.49 -2.33
C PHE A 14 19.23 -19.55 -2.88
N SER A 15 20.29 -20.08 -3.52
CA SER A 15 21.34 -19.28 -4.15
C SER A 15 20.86 -18.41 -5.32
N GLN A 16 19.83 -18.83 -6.05
CA GLN A 16 19.19 -18.04 -7.10
C GLN A 16 18.32 -16.92 -6.52
N ILE A 17 17.66 -17.16 -5.39
CA ILE A 17 16.87 -16.15 -4.67
C ILE A 17 17.77 -15.04 -4.10
N VAL A 18 18.90 -15.35 -3.44
CA VAL A 18 19.82 -14.30 -2.94
C VAL A 18 20.47 -13.47 -4.04
N LYS A 19 20.74 -14.05 -5.22
CA LYS A 19 21.20 -13.30 -6.40
C LYS A 19 20.20 -12.23 -6.85
N SER A 20 18.89 -12.44 -6.63
CA SER A 20 17.85 -11.45 -6.94
C SER A 20 17.83 -10.28 -5.94
N TYR A 21 18.06 -10.50 -4.65
CA TYR A 21 18.03 -9.44 -3.64
C TYR A 21 19.22 -8.47 -3.76
N THR A 22 20.43 -8.96 -4.03
CA THR A 22 21.59 -8.08 -4.24
C THR A 22 21.41 -7.22 -5.49
N SER A 23 20.81 -7.77 -6.55
CA SER A 23 20.51 -7.02 -7.77
C SER A 23 19.48 -5.89 -7.57
N LEU A 24 18.55 -6.05 -6.62
CA LEU A 24 17.58 -5.00 -6.26
C LEU A 24 18.24 -3.85 -5.47
N ALA A 25 19.22 -4.16 -4.63
CA ALA A 25 20.00 -3.14 -3.91
C ALA A 25 20.92 -2.34 -4.85
N GLN A 26 21.34 -2.96 -5.95
CA GLN A 26 22.18 -2.37 -6.99
C GLN A 26 21.35 -1.78 -8.15
N HIS A 27 20.03 -1.96 -8.12
CA HIS A 27 19.15 -1.43 -9.13
C HIS A 27 19.20 0.10 -9.05
N LYS A 28 19.46 0.74 -10.18
CA LYS A 28 19.43 2.20 -10.29
C LYS A 28 17.96 2.63 -10.30
N TRP A 29 17.35 2.66 -9.11
CA TRP A 29 16.06 3.31 -8.90
C TRP A 29 16.18 4.74 -9.38
N LEU A 30 15.14 5.23 -10.05
CA LEU A 30 15.10 6.64 -10.43
C LEU A 30 14.99 7.44 -9.14
N ASP A 31 16.08 8.08 -8.74
CA ASP A 31 16.08 9.00 -7.62
C ASP A 31 15.10 10.13 -7.89
N TYR A 32 14.37 10.52 -6.86
CA TYR A 32 13.52 11.71 -6.92
C TYR A 32 14.40 12.92 -7.22
N ASP A 33 14.24 13.49 -8.40
CA ASP A 33 14.95 14.68 -8.86
C ASP A 33 13.98 15.84 -8.95
N GLU A 34 14.30 16.96 -8.30
CA GLU A 34 13.45 18.15 -8.32
C GLU A 34 13.22 18.70 -9.74
N THR A 35 14.14 18.43 -10.68
CA THR A 35 13.98 18.80 -12.09
C THR A 35 12.96 17.93 -12.82
N HIS A 36 12.73 16.69 -12.35
CA HIS A 36 11.70 15.76 -12.84
C HIS A 36 10.27 16.12 -12.38
N LYS A 37 10.08 17.14 -11.51
CA LYS A 37 8.75 17.74 -11.28
C LYS A 37 8.09 18.22 -12.58
N LYS A 38 8.91 18.46 -13.61
CA LYS A 38 8.48 18.91 -14.93
C LYS A 38 8.83 17.85 -15.97
N SER A 39 8.25 16.65 -15.89
CA SER A 39 8.07 15.91 -17.15
C SER A 39 7.32 16.87 -18.10
N LEU A 40 7.87 17.16 -19.28
CA LEU A 40 7.40 18.27 -20.12
C LEU A 40 5.94 18.13 -20.58
N GLN A 41 5.35 16.95 -20.39
CA GLN A 41 3.92 16.71 -20.35
C GLN A 41 3.49 16.37 -18.92
N THR A 42 3.50 17.37 -18.04
CA THR A 42 2.89 17.19 -16.72
C THR A 42 1.40 16.96 -16.95
N HIS A 43 0.89 15.88 -16.37
CA HIS A 43 -0.53 15.60 -16.39
C HIS A 43 -1.29 16.84 -15.87
N LYS A 44 -2.31 17.32 -16.59
CA LYS A 44 -3.03 18.57 -16.25
C LYS A 44 -3.70 18.53 -14.88
N SER A 45 -3.89 17.33 -14.32
CA SER A 45 -4.53 17.15 -13.02
C SER A 45 -3.48 17.08 -11.89
N ARG A 46 -3.75 17.80 -10.80
CA ARG A 46 -2.95 17.81 -9.57
C ARG A 46 -3.55 16.77 -8.60
N ALA A 47 -3.18 15.51 -8.79
CA ALA A 47 -3.79 14.37 -8.08
C ALA A 47 -3.76 14.51 -6.55
N GLU A 48 -2.63 15.00 -6.00
CA GLU A 48 -2.49 15.27 -4.56
C GLU A 48 -3.51 16.29 -4.05
N GLU A 49 -3.80 17.34 -4.81
CA GLU A 49 -4.81 18.32 -4.42
C GLU A 49 -6.23 17.77 -4.51
N PHE A 50 -6.49 16.86 -5.45
CA PHE A 50 -7.80 16.25 -5.58
C PHE A 50 -8.07 15.25 -4.47
N ILE A 51 -7.09 14.45 -4.06
CA ILE A 51 -7.30 13.50 -2.97
C ILE A 51 -7.54 14.20 -1.63
N HIS A 52 -6.87 15.33 -1.36
CA HIS A 52 -7.11 16.13 -0.16
C HIS A 52 -8.51 16.79 -0.11
N LYS A 53 -9.20 16.91 -1.25
CA LYS A 53 -10.58 17.42 -1.30
C LYS A 53 -11.63 16.34 -0.97
N ILE A 54 -11.25 15.07 -0.99
CA ILE A 54 -12.17 13.98 -0.68
C ILE A 54 -12.31 13.91 0.85
N PRO A 55 -13.54 13.90 1.39
CA PRO A 55 -13.74 13.80 2.84
C PRO A 55 -13.29 12.44 3.36
N ILE A 56 -12.91 12.42 4.64
CA ILE A 56 -12.58 11.18 5.35
C ILE A 56 -13.85 10.31 5.44
N ILE A 57 -13.71 9.02 5.11
CA ILE A 57 -14.81 8.07 5.10
C ILE A 57 -14.94 7.44 6.49
N GLU A 58 -16.04 7.71 7.17
CA GLU A 58 -16.33 7.10 8.46
C GLU A 58 -16.96 5.71 8.30
N VAL A 59 -16.46 4.74 9.04
CA VAL A 59 -16.99 3.36 9.05
C VAL A 59 -17.18 2.85 10.46
N ASP A 60 -18.15 1.95 10.65
CA ASP A 60 -18.47 1.38 11.97
C ASP A 60 -17.52 0.23 12.37
N SER A 61 -16.84 -0.41 11.41
CA SER A 61 -15.97 -1.56 11.65
C SER A 61 -14.52 -1.18 11.96
N ASP A 62 -13.82 -2.03 12.70
CA ASP A 62 -12.37 -1.92 12.96
C ASP A 62 -11.51 -2.18 11.72
N VAL A 63 -12.08 -2.78 10.68
CA VAL A 63 -11.38 -3.10 9.44
C VAL A 63 -12.22 -2.69 8.24
N VAL A 64 -11.62 -1.90 7.33
CA VAL A 64 -12.23 -1.55 6.05
C VAL A 64 -11.62 -2.35 4.92
N ARG A 65 -12.46 -2.79 3.98
CA ARG A 65 -12.07 -3.44 2.74
C ARG A 65 -12.07 -2.41 1.61
N CYS A 66 -10.90 -2.06 1.08
CA CYS A 66 -10.75 -1.11 -0.02
C CYS A 66 -10.44 -1.84 -1.33
N LEU A 67 -11.21 -1.53 -2.38
CA LEU A 67 -11.08 -2.08 -3.74
C LEU A 67 -10.62 -1.02 -4.77
N GLY A 68 -10.46 0.24 -4.35
CA GLY A 68 -10.14 1.35 -5.23
C GLY A 68 -11.31 1.87 -6.07
N GLY A 69 -12.55 1.54 -5.71
CA GLY A 69 -13.77 1.94 -6.40
C GLY A 69 -14.99 1.17 -5.91
N THR A 70 -16.12 1.32 -6.62
CA THR A 70 -17.40 0.65 -6.31
C THR A 70 -17.51 -0.77 -6.85
N HIS A 71 -16.65 -1.15 -7.81
CA HIS A 71 -16.72 -2.44 -8.49
C HIS A 71 -15.47 -3.29 -8.23
N ILE A 72 -15.68 -4.60 -8.11
CA ILE A 72 -14.60 -5.59 -8.02
C ILE A 72 -13.79 -5.53 -9.33
N ASN A 73 -12.46 -5.47 -9.22
CA ASN A 73 -11.48 -5.38 -10.32
C ASN A 73 -11.41 -4.06 -11.10
N ALA A 74 -12.09 -2.99 -10.66
CA ALA A 74 -12.01 -1.68 -11.34
C ALA A 74 -10.94 -0.74 -10.74
N GLY A 75 -10.30 -1.14 -9.65
CA GLY A 75 -9.30 -0.34 -8.93
C GLY A 75 -8.01 -1.12 -8.64
N HIS A 76 -7.53 -1.00 -7.41
CA HIS A 76 -6.31 -1.67 -6.96
C HIS A 76 -6.63 -3.05 -6.33
N PRO A 77 -5.62 -3.90 -6.08
CA PRO A 77 -5.83 -5.16 -5.37
C PRO A 77 -6.57 -4.96 -4.06
N GLN A 78 -7.50 -5.86 -3.73
CA GLN A 78 -8.26 -5.79 -2.49
C GLN A 78 -7.31 -5.73 -1.27
N VAL A 79 -7.47 -4.72 -0.44
CA VAL A 79 -6.74 -4.59 0.82
C VAL A 79 -7.68 -4.40 2.00
N TYR A 80 -7.21 -4.87 3.15
CA TYR A 80 -7.86 -4.68 4.45
C TYR A 80 -7.02 -3.71 5.27
N ILE A 81 -7.67 -2.66 5.78
CA ILE A 81 -7.02 -1.57 6.52
C ILE A 81 -7.59 -1.58 7.93
N LYS A 82 -6.74 -1.70 8.95
CA LYS A 82 -7.09 -1.66 10.37
C LYS A 82 -7.28 -0.20 10.80
N LEU A 83 -8.40 0.10 11.45
CA LEU A 83 -8.80 1.44 11.91
C LEU A 83 -8.81 1.60 13.43
N ASP A 84 -8.72 0.49 14.14
CA ASP A 84 -8.41 0.45 15.57
C ASP A 84 -6.92 0.77 15.75
N THR A 85 -6.66 2.08 15.83
CA THR A 85 -5.35 2.70 15.97
C THR A 85 -5.11 3.13 17.41
N ARG A 86 -3.84 3.28 17.79
CA ARG A 86 -3.46 3.71 19.16
C ARG A 86 -4.15 5.01 19.60
N THR A 87 -4.34 5.94 18.67
CA THR A 87 -5.10 7.16 18.90
C THR A 87 -6.43 7.01 18.18
N GLU A 88 -7.53 6.96 18.92
CA GLU A 88 -8.88 6.86 18.36
C GLU A 88 -9.15 8.04 17.41
N GLY A 89 -9.91 7.79 16.34
CA GLY A 89 -10.21 8.80 15.34
C GLY A 89 -9.04 9.14 14.40
N THR A 90 -7.90 8.44 14.45
CA THR A 90 -6.80 8.67 13.51
C THR A 90 -7.16 8.10 12.13
N PRO A 91 -7.24 8.93 11.07
CA PRO A 91 -7.55 8.45 9.74
C PRO A 91 -6.44 7.54 9.21
N GLN A 92 -6.83 6.48 8.52
CA GLN A 92 -5.93 5.54 7.87
C GLN A 92 -6.09 5.64 6.35
N THR A 93 -4.97 5.80 5.68
CA THR A 93 -4.92 6.03 4.23
C THR A 93 -4.73 4.72 3.48
N CYS A 94 -5.56 4.48 2.46
CA CYS A 94 -5.30 3.41 1.51
C CYS A 94 -4.05 3.73 0.69
N LYS A 95 -3.06 2.83 0.71
CA LYS A 95 -1.78 3.00 0.02
C LYS A 95 -1.87 3.10 -1.50
N TYR A 96 -3.00 2.71 -2.08
CA TYR A 96 -3.20 2.68 -3.53
C TYR A 96 -4.03 3.86 -4.03
N CYS A 97 -5.25 4.05 -3.51
CA CYS A 97 -6.14 5.11 -3.98
C CYS A 97 -6.04 6.41 -3.18
N GLY A 98 -5.36 6.42 -2.02
CA GLY A 98 -5.21 7.60 -1.18
C GLY A 98 -6.45 7.98 -0.36
N LEU A 99 -7.56 7.25 -0.48
CA LEU A 99 -8.77 7.47 0.33
C LEU A 99 -8.44 7.26 1.82
N GLN A 100 -9.00 8.11 2.66
CA GLN A 100 -8.82 8.07 4.11
C GLN A 100 -10.08 7.51 4.78
N TYR A 101 -9.87 6.63 5.75
CA TYR A 101 -10.93 5.98 6.50
C TYR A 101 -10.72 6.20 7.99
N VAL A 102 -11.79 6.35 8.75
CA VAL A 102 -11.73 6.44 10.20
C VAL A 102 -12.85 5.62 10.83
N LYS A 103 -12.56 4.96 11.96
CA LYS A 103 -13.62 4.32 12.74
C LYS A 103 -14.47 5.40 13.38
N LYS A 104 -15.80 5.31 13.26
CA LYS A 104 -16.70 6.19 14.00
C LYS A 104 -16.41 6.05 15.50
N GLY A 105 -16.14 7.18 16.15
CA GLY A 105 -16.02 7.20 17.61
C GLY A 105 -17.39 6.86 18.21
N HIS A 106 -17.47 5.80 19.00
CA HIS A 106 -18.57 5.68 19.94
C HIS A 106 -18.35 6.77 20.99
N GLY A 107 -19.17 7.82 20.98
CA GLY A 107 -19.15 8.82 22.03
C GLY A 107 -19.20 8.13 23.39
N LEU A 108 -18.34 8.57 24.31
CA LEU A 108 -18.26 8.20 25.72
C LEU A 108 -19.52 7.52 26.28
N HIS A 109 -19.56 6.18 26.23
CA HIS A 109 -20.38 5.42 27.16
C HIS A 109 -19.53 5.14 28.40
N HIS A 110 -19.45 6.14 29.26
CA HIS A 110 -19.11 5.91 30.66
C HIS A 110 -20.22 5.04 31.26
N HIS A 111 -19.87 3.82 31.68
CA HIS A 111 -20.64 3.04 32.63
C HIS A 111 -19.99 3.16 34.01
#